data_AF-A0A015LXN9-F1
#
_entry.id   AF-A0A015LXN9-F1
#
_cell.length_a   1.000
_cell.length_b   1.000
_cell.length_c   1.000
_cell.angle_alpha   90.00
_cell.angle_beta   90.00
_cell.angle_gamma   90.00
#
_symmetry.space_group_name_H-M   'P 1'
#
loop_
_entity.id
_entity.type
_entity.pdbx_description
1 polymer ?
#
loop_
_entity_poly.entity_id
_entity_poly.type
_entity_poly.pdbx_seq_one_letter_code
_entity_poly.pdbx_strand_id
1 'polypeptide(L)'
;MIQATVSAGFPLRWVENKEVQELFHFLNPALILPERKTLGGRILNDESKILENEMTKKLMNDSVSVTLAFDGWTNVLNQNILGSVFITSEGKVIIWKAVDVSSELERWKEVIEKTETMFKEINKMGVNLISVVTDSASSYAAARCRLRLKYVHITFLPCFAHQMNLFVGEIFKESEKFKQVSIKAIKIVLYFKSSLHKYFIRQLRTLQKESYGKYVQIAIGNDTRWNSHYECFRTLIKSKGALRVL
;
A
#
# COMPACT_ATOMS: atom_id res chain seq x y z
N MET A 1 -0.15 -26.66 -1.82
CA MET A 1 1.23 -26.37 -1.34
C MET A 1 1.64 -24.92 -1.59
N ILE A 2 1.57 -24.42 -2.83
CA ILE A 2 1.92 -23.02 -3.11
C ILE A 2 1.00 -22.02 -2.39
N GLN A 3 -0.31 -22.29 -2.35
CA GLN A 3 -1.27 -21.49 -1.58
C GLN A 3 -0.91 -21.43 -0.08
N ALA A 4 -0.57 -22.57 0.54
CA ALA A 4 -0.13 -22.63 1.93
C ALA A 4 1.20 -21.86 2.13
N THR A 5 2.12 -21.95 1.17
CA THR A 5 3.40 -21.21 1.19
C THR A 5 3.16 -19.71 1.22
N VAL A 6 2.29 -19.21 0.34
CA VAL A 6 1.92 -17.79 0.26
C VAL A 6 1.15 -17.35 1.50
N SER A 7 0.15 -18.12 1.92
CA SER A 7 -0.70 -17.81 3.07
C SER A 7 0.08 -17.75 4.38
N ALA A 8 1.08 -18.61 4.55
CA ALA A 8 1.92 -18.64 5.75
C ALA A 8 3.11 -17.67 5.67
N GLY A 9 3.32 -17.01 4.52
CA GLY A 9 4.48 -16.13 4.30
C GLY A 9 5.80 -16.89 4.31
N PHE A 10 5.81 -18.18 3.94
CA PHE A 10 7.01 -18.98 3.98
C PHE A 10 7.95 -18.65 2.81
N PRO A 11 9.27 -18.57 3.06
CA PRO A 11 10.23 -18.50 1.97
C PRO A 11 10.16 -19.81 1.17
N LEU A 12 10.22 -19.76 -0.15
CA LEU A 12 10.10 -20.95 -1.03
C LEU A 12 11.08 -22.08 -0.68
N ARG A 13 12.18 -21.79 0.02
CA ARG A 13 13.18 -22.76 0.48
C ARG A 13 12.66 -23.71 1.58
N TRP A 14 11.50 -23.45 2.18
CA TRP A 14 10.97 -24.28 3.26
C TRP A 14 10.79 -25.76 2.85
N VAL A 15 10.52 -26.04 1.57
CA VAL A 15 10.41 -27.41 1.02
C VAL A 15 11.74 -28.18 0.97
N GLU A 16 12.88 -27.48 1.12
CA GLU A 16 14.23 -28.06 1.15
C GLU A 16 14.78 -28.20 2.58
N ASN A 17 14.01 -27.81 3.60
CA ASN A 17 14.42 -27.99 4.99
C ASN A 17 14.28 -29.47 5.40
N LYS A 18 15.30 -30.02 6.07
CA LYS A 18 15.36 -31.45 6.40
C LYS A 18 14.26 -31.86 7.38
N GLU A 19 14.04 -31.06 8.41
CA GLU A 19 13.03 -31.32 9.44
C GLU A 19 11.61 -31.28 8.84
N VAL A 20 11.37 -30.39 7.88
CA VAL A 20 10.13 -30.36 7.10
C VAL A 20 9.99 -31.61 6.25
N GLN A 21 11.05 -32.05 5.56
CA GLN A 21 11.01 -33.26 4.74
C GLN A 21 10.74 -34.50 5.59
N GLU A 22 11.38 -34.62 6.76
CA GLU A 22 11.13 -35.68 7.73
C GLU A 22 9.69 -35.65 8.25
N LEU A 23 9.14 -34.47 8.53
CA LEU A 23 7.74 -34.32 8.93
C LEU A 23 6.79 -34.82 7.84
N PHE A 24 6.98 -34.41 6.58
CA PHE A 24 6.12 -34.87 5.48
C PHE A 24 6.28 -36.36 5.20
N HIS A 25 7.49 -36.91 5.35
CA HIS A 25 7.74 -38.33 5.26
C HIS A 25 7.06 -39.12 6.39
N PHE A 26 7.09 -38.60 7.63
CA PHE A 26 6.37 -39.18 8.77
C PHE A 26 4.85 -39.17 8.55
N LEU A 27 4.30 -38.07 8.02
CA LEU A 27 2.87 -37.95 7.74
C LEU A 27 2.42 -38.91 6.63
N ASN A 28 3.19 -39.01 5.54
CA ASN A 28 2.97 -39.97 4.48
C ASN A 28 4.26 -40.13 3.64
N PRO A 29 4.92 -41.30 3.68
CA PRO A 29 6.14 -41.55 2.93
C PRO A 29 6.03 -41.37 1.41
N ALA A 30 4.81 -41.48 0.85
CA ALA A 30 4.56 -41.28 -0.58
C ALA A 30 4.48 -39.79 -0.98
N LEU A 31 4.39 -38.86 -0.02
CA LEU A 31 4.39 -37.43 -0.30
C LEU A 31 5.82 -36.92 -0.48
N ILE A 32 6.21 -36.74 -1.74
CA ILE A 32 7.51 -36.14 -2.10
C ILE A 32 7.29 -34.63 -2.28
N LEU A 33 8.00 -33.82 -1.50
CA LEU A 33 7.99 -32.38 -1.66
C LEU A 33 8.72 -31.98 -2.97
N PRO A 34 8.21 -30.99 -3.71
CA PRO A 34 8.88 -30.47 -4.89
C PRO A 34 10.14 -29.70 -4.50
N GLU A 35 11.07 -29.58 -5.44
CA GLU A 35 12.21 -28.67 -5.28
C GLU A 35 11.76 -27.20 -5.22
N ARG A 36 12.55 -26.35 -4.58
CA ARG A 36 12.30 -24.90 -4.52
C ARG A 36 12.10 -24.29 -5.91
N LYS A 37 12.90 -24.73 -6.89
CA LYS A 37 12.80 -24.25 -8.28
C LYS A 37 11.49 -24.66 -8.93
N THR A 38 11.00 -25.87 -8.67
CA THR A 38 9.71 -26.34 -9.17
C THR A 38 8.56 -25.61 -8.51
N LEU A 39 8.64 -25.37 -7.20
CA LEU A 39 7.64 -24.62 -6.44
C LEU A 39 7.54 -23.17 -6.92
N GLY A 40 8.67 -22.46 -7.02
CA GLY A 40 8.73 -21.06 -7.46
C GLY A 40 8.67 -20.86 -8.97
N GLY A 41 8.74 -21.93 -9.75
CA GLY A 41 8.67 -21.92 -11.21
C GLY A 41 7.33 -22.48 -11.67
N ARG A 42 7.35 -23.74 -12.13
CA ARG A 42 6.19 -24.39 -12.74
C ARG A 42 4.93 -24.31 -11.88
N ILE A 43 5.00 -24.70 -10.61
CA ILE A 43 3.82 -24.76 -9.73
C ILE A 43 3.24 -23.35 -9.50
N LEU A 44 4.09 -22.37 -9.22
CA LEU A 44 3.66 -20.98 -9.06
C LEU A 44 3.04 -20.44 -10.34
N ASN A 45 3.66 -20.66 -11.50
CA ASN A 45 3.16 -20.17 -12.78
C ASN A 45 1.82 -20.81 -13.17
N ASP A 46 1.66 -22.11 -12.92
CA ASP A 46 0.41 -22.82 -13.20
C ASP A 46 -0.71 -22.28 -12.30
N GLU A 47 -0.45 -22.08 -11.01
CA GLU A 47 -1.40 -21.50 -10.07
C GLU A 47 -1.76 -20.05 -10.43
N SER A 48 -0.77 -19.22 -10.79
CA SER A 48 -0.99 -17.84 -11.21
C SER A 48 -1.90 -17.76 -12.43
N LYS A 49 -1.73 -18.64 -13.43
CA LYS A 49 -2.63 -18.70 -14.60
C LYS A 49 -4.06 -19.07 -14.21
N ILE A 50 -4.24 -19.97 -13.26
CA ILE A 50 -5.57 -20.33 -12.74
C ILE A 50 -6.21 -19.10 -12.10
N LEU A 51 -5.48 -18.41 -11.22
CA LEU A 51 -5.95 -17.19 -10.56
C LEU A 51 -6.24 -16.06 -11.54
N GLU A 52 -5.42 -15.87 -12.57
CA GLU A 52 -5.65 -14.89 -13.64
C GLU A 52 -6.94 -15.18 -14.42
N ASN A 53 -7.21 -16.44 -14.72
CA ASN A 53 -8.45 -16.86 -15.40
C ASN A 53 -9.67 -16.64 -14.49
N GLU A 54 -9.58 -16.97 -13.20
CA GLU A 54 -10.66 -16.73 -12.24
C GLU A 54 -10.92 -15.23 -12.03
N MET A 55 -9.85 -14.45 -11.90
CA MET A 55 -9.89 -12.99 -11.81
C MET A 55 -10.62 -12.41 -13.03
N THR A 56 -10.20 -12.81 -14.23
CA THR A 56 -10.81 -12.35 -15.49
C THR A 56 -12.30 -12.68 -15.54
N LYS A 57 -12.68 -13.93 -15.21
CA LYS A 57 -14.09 -14.34 -15.15
C LYS A 57 -14.90 -13.50 -14.16
N LYS A 58 -14.37 -13.22 -12.97
CA LYS A 58 -15.04 -12.38 -11.96
C LYS A 58 -15.25 -10.95 -12.46
N LEU A 59 -14.25 -10.38 -13.14
CA LEU A 59 -14.33 -9.03 -13.68
C LEU A 59 -15.27 -8.91 -14.87
N MET A 60 -15.29 -9.92 -15.76
CA MET A 60 -16.21 -9.98 -16.91
C MET A 60 -17.68 -10.13 -16.47
N ASN A 61 -17.90 -10.90 -15.41
CA ASN A 61 -19.24 -11.16 -14.87
C ASN A 61 -19.69 -10.12 -13.82
N ASP A 62 -18.97 -9.00 -13.67
CA ASP A 62 -19.40 -7.94 -12.77
C ASP A 62 -20.76 -7.39 -13.23
N SER A 63 -21.68 -7.23 -12.27
CA SER A 63 -23.07 -6.88 -12.56
C SER A 63 -23.27 -5.50 -13.19
N VAL A 64 -22.30 -4.59 -13.02
CA VAL A 64 -22.40 -3.21 -13.50
C VAL A 64 -21.19 -2.86 -14.35
N SER A 65 -20.06 -2.60 -13.70
CA SER A 65 -18.81 -2.15 -14.30
C SER A 65 -17.74 -2.10 -13.20
N VAL A 66 -16.49 -2.19 -13.62
CA VAL A 66 -15.36 -2.10 -12.69
C VAL A 66 -14.67 -0.75 -12.78
N THR A 67 -13.98 -0.41 -11.69
CA THR A 67 -13.08 0.73 -11.60
C THR A 67 -11.64 0.25 -11.57
N LEU A 68 -10.79 0.79 -12.43
CA LEU A 68 -9.35 0.58 -12.37
C LEU A 68 -8.74 1.61 -11.43
N ALA A 69 -7.98 1.17 -10.43
CA ALA A 69 -7.15 2.06 -9.63
C ALA A 69 -5.69 1.64 -9.77
N PHE A 70 -4.80 2.61 -9.96
CA PHE A 70 -3.37 2.34 -9.97
C PHE A 70 -2.57 3.43 -9.28
N ASP A 71 -1.48 3.01 -8.64
CA ASP A 71 -0.62 3.87 -7.83
C ASP A 71 0.83 3.41 -7.92
N GLY A 72 1.74 4.38 -7.86
CA GLY A 72 3.18 4.17 -7.89
C GLY A 72 3.77 4.21 -6.48
N TRP A 73 4.66 3.27 -6.15
CA TRP A 73 5.50 3.38 -4.96
C TRP A 73 6.93 2.96 -5.23
N THR A 74 7.86 3.56 -4.51
CA THR A 74 9.25 3.12 -4.49
C THR A 74 9.43 2.03 -3.45
N ASN A 75 9.96 0.88 -3.85
CA ASN A 75 10.24 -0.24 -2.95
C ASN A 75 11.56 -0.04 -2.17
N VAL A 76 11.90 -0.97 -1.28
CA VAL A 76 13.13 -0.91 -0.47
C VAL A 76 14.43 -1.03 -1.26
N LEU A 77 14.35 -1.44 -2.54
CA LEU A 77 15.46 -1.52 -3.47
C LEU A 77 15.55 -0.28 -4.37
N ASN A 78 14.80 0.79 -4.06
CA ASN A 78 14.68 2.00 -4.86
C ASN A 78 14.16 1.77 -6.29
N GLN A 79 13.34 0.74 -6.48
CA GLN A 79 12.61 0.53 -7.73
C GLN A 79 11.23 1.15 -7.64
N ASN A 80 10.81 1.84 -8.70
CA ASN A 80 9.45 2.36 -8.83
C ASN A 80 8.55 1.26 -9.37
N ILE A 81 7.55 0.88 -8.57
CA ILE A 81 6.58 -0.14 -8.91
C ILE A 81 5.23 0.52 -9.11
N LEU A 82 4.56 0.20 -10.21
CA LEU A 82 3.19 0.59 -10.50
C LEU A 82 2.27 -0.58 -10.18
N GLY A 83 1.48 -0.48 -9.11
CA GLY A 83 0.44 -1.45 -8.79
C GLY A 83 -0.89 -1.04 -9.40
N SER A 84 -1.59 -2.01 -9.97
CA SER A 84 -2.91 -1.85 -10.55
C SER A 84 -3.89 -2.83 -9.90
N VAL A 85 -5.05 -2.32 -9.54
CA VAL A 85 -6.15 -3.09 -8.93
C VAL A 85 -7.47 -2.75 -9.61
N PHE A 86 -8.37 -3.72 -9.67
CA PHE A 86 -9.75 -3.49 -10.02
C PHE A 86 -10.60 -3.42 -8.76
N ILE A 87 -11.60 -2.55 -8.78
CA ILE A 87 -12.64 -2.44 -7.77
C ILE A 87 -13.96 -2.78 -8.46
N THR A 88 -14.57 -3.88 -8.03
CA THR A 88 -15.86 -4.38 -8.52
C THR A 88 -17.02 -3.50 -8.06
N SER A 89 -18.20 -3.68 -8.65
CA SER A 89 -19.43 -2.97 -8.24
C SER A 89 -19.84 -3.27 -6.79
N GLU A 90 -19.47 -4.44 -6.27
CA GLU A 90 -19.66 -4.83 -4.87
C GLU A 90 -18.59 -4.25 -3.91
N GLY A 91 -17.62 -3.48 -4.42
CA GLY A 91 -16.53 -2.92 -3.64
C GLY A 91 -15.41 -3.92 -3.32
N LYS A 92 -15.40 -5.12 -3.90
CA LYS A 92 -14.28 -6.07 -3.76
C LYS A 92 -13.09 -5.59 -4.58
N VAL A 93 -11.91 -5.61 -3.95
CA VAL A 93 -10.63 -5.25 -4.58
C VAL A 93 -9.96 -6.50 -5.12
N ILE A 94 -9.57 -6.46 -6.39
CA ILE A 94 -8.88 -7.54 -7.09
C ILE A 94 -7.54 -7.00 -7.58
N ILE A 95 -6.44 -7.60 -7.12
CA ILE A 95 -5.10 -7.22 -7.57
C ILE A 95 -4.91 -7.72 -9.00
N TRP A 96 -4.52 -6.81 -9.90
CA TRP A 96 -4.29 -7.17 -11.30
C TRP A 96 -2.82 -7.43 -11.58
N LYS A 97 -1.97 -6.41 -11.41
CA LYS A 97 -0.53 -6.52 -11.66
C LYS A 97 0.26 -5.46 -10.89
N ALA A 98 1.52 -5.77 -10.64
CA ALA A 98 2.53 -4.84 -10.16
C ALA A 98 3.71 -4.88 -11.13
N VAL A 99 4.01 -3.74 -11.75
CA VAL A 99 5.01 -3.65 -12.83
C VAL A 99 6.15 -2.75 -12.38
N ASP A 100 7.39 -3.19 -12.60
CA ASP A 100 8.55 -2.32 -12.42
C ASP A 100 8.60 -1.28 -13.55
N VAL A 101 8.54 -0.01 -13.16
CA VAL A 101 8.54 1.17 -14.04
C VAL A 101 9.74 2.07 -13.77
N SER A 102 10.78 1.56 -13.09
CA SER A 102 11.97 2.32 -12.71
C SER A 102 12.73 2.94 -13.88
N SER A 103 12.67 2.29 -15.06
CA SER A 103 13.31 2.79 -16.28
C SER A 103 12.50 3.87 -16.99
N GLU A 104 11.28 4.15 -16.55
CA GLU A 104 10.35 5.03 -17.24
C GLU A 104 10.28 6.41 -16.57
N LEU A 105 10.07 7.44 -17.39
CA LEU A 105 9.86 8.79 -16.88
C LEU A 105 8.41 8.94 -16.44
N GLU A 106 8.19 9.52 -15.25
CA GLU A 106 6.85 9.79 -14.73
C GLU A 106 6.28 11.13 -15.23
N ARG A 107 6.44 11.42 -16.53
CA ARG A 107 5.80 12.60 -17.14
C ARG A 107 4.41 12.22 -17.64
N TRP A 108 3.59 13.24 -17.91
CA TRP A 108 2.19 13.04 -18.23
C TRP A 108 1.94 12.26 -19.52
N LYS A 109 2.88 12.24 -20.50
CA LYS A 109 2.71 11.50 -21.76
C LYS A 109 2.85 10.00 -21.54
N GLU A 110 3.85 9.62 -20.77
CA GLU A 110 4.20 8.25 -20.41
C GLU A 110 3.09 7.65 -19.54
N VAL A 111 2.51 8.43 -18.62
CA VAL A 111 1.31 8.02 -17.87
C VAL A 111 0.11 7.77 -18.81
N ILE A 112 -0.09 8.61 -19.83
CA ILE A 112 -1.14 8.40 -20.85
C ILE A 112 -0.88 7.10 -21.61
N GLU A 113 0.33 6.89 -22.13
CA GLU A 113 0.70 5.70 -22.90
C GLU A 113 0.52 4.41 -22.09
N LYS A 114 0.92 4.41 -20.81
CA LYS A 114 0.68 3.31 -19.87
C LYS A 114 -0.81 3.05 -19.69
N THR A 115 -1.60 4.10 -19.46
CA THR A 115 -3.04 3.98 -19.26
C THR A 115 -3.73 3.42 -20.50
N GLU A 116 -3.34 3.86 -21.68
CA GLU A 116 -3.87 3.34 -22.95
C GLU A 116 -3.45 1.90 -23.21
N THR A 117 -2.25 1.51 -22.79
CA THR A 117 -1.81 0.10 -22.84
C THR A 117 -2.66 -0.76 -21.92
N MET A 118 -2.93 -0.30 -20.70
CA MET A 118 -3.84 -0.97 -19.78
C MET A 118 -5.26 -1.08 -20.36
N PHE A 119 -5.78 -0.05 -21.01
CA PHE A 119 -7.09 -0.11 -21.68
C PHE A 119 -7.13 -1.16 -22.80
N LYS A 120 -6.06 -1.29 -23.60
CA LYS A 120 -5.98 -2.32 -24.63
C LYS A 120 -6.02 -3.73 -24.03
N GLU A 121 -5.34 -3.96 -22.91
CA GLU A 121 -5.38 -5.24 -22.20
C GLU A 121 -6.77 -5.52 -21.59
N ILE A 122 -7.37 -4.54 -20.93
CA ILE A 122 -8.71 -4.63 -20.33
C ILE A 122 -9.76 -4.94 -21.38
N ASN A 123 -9.70 -4.28 -22.54
CA ASN A 123 -10.62 -4.54 -23.65
C ASN A 123 -10.45 -5.96 -24.20
N LYS A 124 -9.22 -6.49 -24.26
CA LYS A 124 -8.97 -7.89 -24.65
C LYS A 124 -9.54 -8.88 -23.63
N MET A 125 -9.55 -8.52 -22.36
CA MET A 125 -10.18 -9.32 -21.31
C MET A 125 -11.72 -9.29 -21.36
N GLY A 126 -12.32 -8.37 -22.12
CA GLY A 126 -13.78 -8.21 -22.18
C GLY A 126 -14.38 -7.61 -20.90
N VAL A 127 -13.57 -6.86 -20.14
CA VAL A 127 -13.99 -6.26 -18.87
C VAL A 127 -14.60 -4.89 -19.10
N ASN A 128 -15.79 -4.64 -18.55
CA ASN A 128 -16.48 -3.35 -18.68
C ASN A 128 -15.92 -2.33 -17.68
N LEU A 129 -15.06 -1.42 -18.16
CA LEU A 129 -14.42 -0.38 -17.37
C LEU A 129 -15.18 0.95 -17.45
N ILE A 130 -15.62 1.49 -16.31
CA ILE A 130 -16.35 2.78 -16.27
C ILE A 130 -15.53 3.92 -15.65
N SER A 131 -14.55 3.60 -14.81
CA SER A 131 -13.78 4.65 -14.14
C SER A 131 -12.32 4.26 -13.87
N VAL A 132 -11.48 5.30 -13.79
CA VAL A 132 -10.06 5.19 -13.48
C VAL A 132 -9.72 6.12 -12.33
N VAL A 133 -9.07 5.59 -11.31
CA VAL A 133 -8.58 6.32 -10.14
C VAL A 133 -7.06 6.32 -10.15
N THR A 134 -6.45 7.49 -10.10
CA THR A 134 -4.99 7.64 -9.96
C THR A 134 -4.66 8.60 -8.83
N ASP A 135 -3.40 8.67 -8.44
CA ASP A 135 -2.93 9.72 -7.54
C ASP A 135 -3.17 11.15 -8.13
N SER A 136 -2.83 12.16 -7.34
CA SER A 136 -2.92 13.56 -7.77
C SER A 136 -1.56 14.25 -7.88
N ALA A 137 -0.48 13.47 -8.05
CA ALA A 137 0.77 14.05 -8.48
C ALA A 137 0.58 14.78 -9.83
N SER A 138 1.40 15.79 -10.09
CA SER A 138 1.19 16.73 -11.20
C SER A 138 1.13 16.04 -12.56
N SER A 139 1.94 15.00 -12.78
CA SER A 139 1.94 14.20 -14.00
C SER A 139 0.64 13.41 -14.19
N TYR A 140 0.16 12.73 -13.16
CA TYR A 140 -1.10 11.98 -13.18
C TYR A 140 -2.32 12.89 -13.31
N ALA A 141 -2.34 14.03 -12.61
CA ALA A 141 -3.39 15.03 -12.77
C ALA A 141 -3.45 15.57 -14.20
N ALA A 142 -2.30 15.91 -14.79
CA ALA A 142 -2.21 16.37 -16.17
C ALA A 142 -2.60 15.28 -17.19
N ALA A 143 -2.27 14.03 -16.93
CA ALA A 143 -2.68 12.88 -17.74
C ALA A 143 -4.20 12.66 -17.66
N ARG A 144 -4.79 12.64 -16.46
CA ARG A 144 -6.24 12.51 -16.25
C ARG A 144 -7.03 13.59 -17.00
N CYS A 145 -6.60 14.85 -16.93
CA CYS A 145 -7.28 15.93 -17.65
C CYS A 145 -7.33 15.69 -19.16
N ARG A 146 -6.26 15.15 -19.75
CA ARG A 146 -6.18 14.86 -21.19
C ARG A 146 -6.95 13.60 -21.57
N LEU A 147 -6.81 12.54 -20.78
CA LEU A 147 -7.52 11.29 -20.98
C LEU A 147 -9.03 11.46 -20.89
N ARG A 148 -9.52 12.32 -19.99
CA ARG A 148 -10.95 12.64 -19.87
C ARG A 148 -11.53 13.24 -21.16
N LEU A 149 -10.75 14.01 -21.92
CA LEU A 149 -11.18 14.56 -23.21
C LEU A 149 -11.21 13.49 -24.31
N LYS A 150 -10.29 12.52 -24.25
CA LYS A 150 -10.17 11.44 -25.25
C LYS A 150 -11.15 10.30 -25.01
N TYR A 151 -11.39 9.94 -23.75
CA TYR A 151 -12.22 8.81 -23.34
C TYR A 151 -13.42 9.32 -22.54
N VAL A 152 -14.35 9.99 -23.22
CA VAL A 152 -15.52 10.63 -22.59
C VAL A 152 -16.47 9.67 -21.88
N HIS A 153 -16.42 8.39 -22.21
CA HIS A 153 -17.20 7.32 -21.58
C HIS A 153 -16.57 6.79 -20.29
N ILE A 154 -15.30 7.15 -20.00
CA ILE A 154 -14.58 6.75 -18.78
C ILE A 154 -14.49 7.94 -17.83
N THR A 155 -14.89 7.72 -16.58
CA THR A 155 -14.76 8.73 -15.53
C THR A 155 -13.37 8.67 -14.91
N PHE A 156 -12.60 9.77 -15.00
CA PHE A 156 -11.28 9.87 -14.37
C PHE A 156 -11.38 10.59 -13.03
N LEU A 157 -11.04 9.91 -11.94
CA LEU A 157 -11.19 10.39 -10.58
C LEU A 157 -9.82 10.57 -9.90
N PRO A 158 -9.64 11.60 -9.05
CA PRO A 158 -8.48 11.69 -8.17
C PRO A 158 -8.61 10.68 -7.03
N CYS A 159 -7.47 10.18 -6.55
CA CYS A 159 -7.40 9.38 -5.33
C CYS A 159 -7.92 10.18 -4.12
N PHE A 160 -9.00 9.71 -3.52
CA PHE A 160 -9.63 10.36 -2.36
C PHE A 160 -8.66 10.48 -1.17
N ALA A 161 -7.88 9.44 -0.88
CA ALA A 161 -6.92 9.46 0.22
C ALA A 161 -5.86 10.56 0.03
N HIS A 162 -5.41 10.77 -1.21
CA HIS A 162 -4.49 11.85 -1.53
C HIS A 162 -5.16 13.23 -1.43
N GLN A 163 -6.42 13.36 -1.89
CA GLN A 163 -7.18 14.60 -1.75
C GLN A 163 -7.39 15.00 -0.29
N MET A 164 -7.70 14.03 0.59
CA MET A 164 -7.77 14.26 2.03
C MET A 164 -6.43 14.70 2.61
N ASN A 165 -5.32 14.16 2.11
CA ASN A 165 -3.98 14.60 2.52
C ASN A 165 -3.75 16.08 2.21
N LEU A 166 -4.07 16.51 0.99
CA LEU A 166 -3.94 17.90 0.56
C LEU A 166 -4.86 18.82 1.36
N PHE A 167 -6.14 18.43 1.52
CA PHE A 167 -7.12 19.22 2.27
C PHE A 167 -6.68 19.46 3.72
N VAL A 168 -6.23 18.43 4.43
CA VAL A 168 -5.71 18.57 5.80
C VAL A 168 -4.48 19.48 5.83
N GLY A 169 -3.60 19.37 4.83
CA GLY A 169 -2.45 20.25 4.68
C GLY A 169 -2.83 21.73 4.55
N GLU A 170 -3.89 22.05 3.79
CA GLU A 170 -4.37 23.43 3.64
C GLU A 170 -4.94 24.01 4.94
N ILE A 171 -5.63 23.20 5.77
CA ILE A 171 -6.11 23.64 7.10
C ILE A 171 -4.94 24.13 7.97
N PHE A 172 -3.81 23.44 7.94
CA PHE A 172 -2.61 23.85 8.70
C PHE A 172 -1.94 25.10 8.12
N LYS A 173 -2.12 25.40 6.84
CA LYS A 173 -1.57 26.62 6.22
C LYS A 173 -2.42 27.85 6.52
N GLU A 174 -3.74 27.69 6.54
CA GLU A 174 -4.67 28.81 6.71
C GLU A 174 -4.68 29.37 8.14
N SER A 175 -4.43 28.51 9.15
CA SER A 175 -4.38 28.96 10.54
C SER A 175 -2.94 29.00 11.06
N GLU A 176 -2.42 30.20 11.28
CA GLU A 176 -1.10 30.38 11.90
C GLU A 176 -1.04 29.70 13.28
N LYS A 177 -2.14 29.70 14.03
CA LYS A 177 -2.25 28.96 15.30
C LYS A 177 -2.02 27.46 15.11
N PHE A 178 -2.71 26.83 14.14
CA PHE A 178 -2.53 25.40 13.88
C PHE A 178 -1.16 25.07 13.32
N LYS A 179 -0.61 25.93 12.46
CA LYS A 179 0.77 25.82 11.96
C LYS A 179 1.79 25.79 13.11
N GLN A 180 1.70 26.75 14.03
CA GLN A 180 2.61 26.83 15.18
C GLN A 180 2.47 25.64 16.12
N VAL A 181 1.23 25.19 16.38
CA VAL A 181 0.99 23.98 17.19
C VAL A 181 1.57 22.74 16.51
N SER A 182 1.37 22.58 15.20
CA SER A 182 1.91 21.48 14.41
C SER A 182 3.44 21.45 14.47
N ILE A 183 4.11 22.58 14.24
CA ILE A 183 5.58 22.69 14.32
C ILE A 183 6.09 22.29 15.71
N LYS A 184 5.46 22.78 16.79
CA LYS A 184 5.87 22.43 18.17
C LYS A 184 5.65 20.95 18.45
N ALA A 185 4.52 20.39 18.03
CA ALA A 185 4.21 18.97 18.20
C ALA A 185 5.22 18.07 17.46
N ILE A 186 5.54 18.41 16.20
CA ILE A 186 6.54 17.68 15.40
C ILE A 186 7.92 17.74 16.08
N LYS A 187 8.33 18.89 16.62
CA LYS A 187 9.60 19.01 17.37
C LYS A 187 9.66 18.05 18.56
N ILE A 188 8.56 17.94 19.33
CA ILE A 188 8.49 17.00 20.46
C ILE A 188 8.62 15.55 19.97
N VAL A 189 7.90 15.20 18.90
CA VAL A 189 7.97 13.84 18.33
C VAL A 189 9.38 13.50 17.85
N LEU A 190 10.04 14.41 17.12
CA LEU A 190 11.40 14.21 16.65
C LEU A 190 12.39 14.04 17.81
N TYR A 191 12.23 14.79 18.90
CA TYR A 191 13.03 14.65 20.10
C TYR A 191 12.95 13.23 20.69
N PHE A 192 11.74 12.70 20.91
CA PHE A 192 11.58 11.36 21.48
C PHE A 192 11.81 10.22 20.48
N LYS A 193 12.00 10.52 19.19
CA LYS A 193 12.38 9.53 18.18
C LYS A 193 13.89 9.37 18.05
N SER A 194 14.64 10.43 18.32
CA SER A 194 16.10 10.42 18.19
C SER A 194 16.74 9.45 19.20
N SER A 195 17.62 8.59 18.69
CA SER A 195 18.38 7.61 19.47
C SER A 195 19.37 8.26 20.44
N LEU A 196 19.56 9.58 20.37
CA LEU A 196 20.39 10.36 21.28
C LEU A 196 19.69 10.65 22.62
N HIS A 197 18.35 10.60 22.67
CA HIS A 197 17.57 10.96 23.86
C HIS A 197 17.04 9.75 24.63
N LYS A 198 17.75 8.60 24.59
CA LYS A 198 17.34 7.34 25.24
C LYS A 198 16.98 7.50 26.72
N TYR A 199 17.70 8.37 27.43
CA TYR A 199 17.43 8.68 28.84
C TYR A 199 16.02 9.23 29.04
N PHE A 200 15.66 10.30 28.31
CA PHE A 200 14.34 10.93 28.38
C PHE A 200 13.23 10.02 27.83
N ILE A 201 13.51 9.21 26.81
CA ILE A 201 12.58 8.19 26.31
C ILE A 201 12.25 7.16 27.41
N ARG A 202 13.26 6.72 28.16
CA ARG A 202 13.06 5.78 29.28
C ARG A 202 12.24 6.41 30.40
N GLN A 203 12.57 7.65 30.80
CA GLN A 203 11.81 8.36 31.81
C GLN A 203 10.34 8.55 31.42
N LEU A 204 10.08 8.96 30.17
CA LEU A 204 8.73 9.09 29.66
C LEU A 204 7.96 7.77 29.74
N ARG A 205 8.59 6.64 29.42
CA ARG A 205 7.97 5.30 29.54
C ARG A 205 7.64 4.95 30.99
N THR A 206 8.53 5.27 31.93
CA THR A 206 8.29 5.05 33.37
C THR A 206 7.08 5.87 33.82
N LEU A 207 7.05 7.18 33.54
CA LEU A 207 5.95 8.07 33.90
C LEU A 207 4.63 7.65 33.25
N GLN A 208 4.65 7.18 31.99
CA GLN A 208 3.48 6.62 31.34
C GLN A 208 2.98 5.33 32.03
N LYS A 209 3.89 4.46 32.45
CA LYS A 209 3.53 3.21 33.13
C LYS A 209 2.93 3.47 34.51
N GLU A 210 3.51 4.41 35.27
CA GLU A 210 3.03 4.83 36.58
C GLU A 210 1.67 5.53 36.49
N SER A 211 1.49 6.44 35.52
CA SER A 211 0.27 7.25 35.40
C SER A 211 -0.88 6.54 34.70
N TYR A 212 -0.58 5.66 33.73
CA TYR A 212 -1.58 5.10 32.81
C TYR A 212 -1.60 3.58 32.75
N GLY A 213 -0.70 2.89 33.46
CA GLY A 213 -0.58 1.42 33.44
C GLY A 213 -0.07 0.83 32.12
N LYS A 214 0.20 1.66 31.11
CA LYS A 214 0.58 1.23 29.74
C LYS A 214 1.61 2.16 29.12
N TYR A 215 2.34 1.61 28.15
CA TYR A 215 3.26 2.38 27.32
C TYR A 215 2.54 2.92 26.08
N VAL A 216 2.72 4.20 25.78
CA VAL A 216 2.20 4.82 24.56
C VAL A 216 3.40 5.25 23.73
N GLN A 217 3.64 4.53 22.63
CA GLN A 217 4.68 4.92 21.68
C GLN A 217 4.25 6.19 20.94
N ILE A 218 5.12 7.20 20.95
CA ILE A 218 4.90 8.41 20.15
C ILE A 218 4.99 8.05 18.67
N ALA A 219 3.91 8.29 17.94
CA ALA A 219 3.81 8.04 16.51
C ALA A 219 4.43 9.21 15.72
N ILE A 220 5.05 8.90 14.58
CA ILE A 220 5.58 9.92 13.67
C ILE A 220 4.47 10.33 12.68
N GLY A 221 4.35 11.64 12.46
CA GLY A 221 3.68 12.16 11.27
C GLY A 221 4.64 12.06 10.09
N ASN A 222 4.29 11.27 9.08
CA ASN A 222 4.90 11.34 7.75
C ASN A 222 4.05 12.31 6.92
N ASP A 223 4.68 13.32 6.32
CA ASP A 223 4.02 14.35 5.50
C ASP A 223 3.15 13.77 4.35
N THR A 224 3.40 12.52 3.98
CA THR A 224 2.70 11.82 2.89
C THR A 224 1.33 11.24 3.27
N ARG A 225 0.92 11.23 4.55
CA ARG A 225 -0.39 10.67 4.97
C ARG A 225 -1.02 11.44 6.12
N TRP A 226 -2.19 12.03 5.92
CA TRP A 226 -2.95 12.79 6.94
C TRP A 226 -3.21 12.00 8.22
N ASN A 227 -3.46 10.69 8.08
CA ASN A 227 -3.63 9.79 9.22
C ASN A 227 -2.42 9.78 10.16
N SER A 228 -1.21 9.97 9.63
CA SER A 228 -0.01 10.00 10.44
C SER A 228 0.08 11.26 11.31
N HIS A 229 -0.36 12.42 10.81
CA HIS A 229 -0.47 13.64 11.62
C HIS A 229 -1.53 13.49 12.72
N TYR A 230 -2.67 12.91 12.40
CA TYR A 230 -3.69 12.58 13.39
C TYR A 230 -3.13 11.65 14.48
N GLU A 231 -2.47 10.56 14.09
CA GLU A 231 -1.87 9.63 15.05
C GLU A 231 -0.75 10.26 15.87
N CYS A 232 0.11 11.07 15.25
CA CYS A 232 1.13 11.87 15.91
C CYS A 232 0.52 12.71 17.05
N PHE A 233 -0.45 13.58 16.74
CA PHE A 233 -1.07 14.43 17.75
C PHE A 233 -1.87 13.64 18.79
N ARG A 234 -2.53 12.55 18.38
CA ARG A 234 -3.25 11.66 19.29
C ARG A 234 -2.31 11.02 20.31
N THR A 235 -1.13 10.54 19.91
CA THR A 235 -0.16 9.95 20.83
C THR A 235 0.45 10.96 21.81
N LEU A 236 0.66 12.21 21.36
CA LEU A 236 1.05 13.32 22.25
C LEU A 236 -0.04 13.64 23.29
N ILE A 237 -1.30 13.72 22.86
CA ILE A 237 -2.43 13.96 23.78
C ILE A 237 -2.57 12.82 24.79
N LYS A 238 -2.46 11.56 24.34
CA LYS A 238 -2.48 10.38 25.24
C LYS A 238 -1.32 10.37 26.24
N SER A 239 -0.20 11.01 25.90
CA SER A 239 0.99 11.10 26.75
C SER A 239 1.10 12.43 27.50
N LYS A 240 0.07 13.29 27.43
CA LYS A 240 0.12 14.69 27.87
C LYS A 240 0.52 14.88 29.33
N GLY A 241 0.02 14.04 30.24
CA GLY A 241 0.34 14.15 31.66
C GLY A 241 1.82 13.80 31.91
N ALA A 242 2.28 12.65 31.40
CA ALA A 242 3.68 12.26 31.51
C ALA A 242 4.64 13.27 30.84
N LEU A 243 4.26 13.82 29.68
CA LEU A 243 5.05 14.86 28.97
C LEU A 243 5.10 16.21 29.69
N ARG A 244 4.17 16.49 30.61
CA ARG A 244 4.17 17.73 31.40
C ARG A 244 5.00 17.63 32.68
N VAL A 245 5.22 16.40 33.15
CA VAL A 245 6.01 16.12 34.35
C VAL A 245 7.50 16.02 34.02
N LEU A 246 7.80 15.53 32.82
CA LEU A 246 9.16 15.48 32.27
C LEU A 246 9.68 16.87 31.91
#